data_AF-A0A7X4W7K9-F1
#
_entry.id   AF-A0A7X4W7K9-F1
#
_cell.length_a   1.000
_cell.length_b   1.000
_cell.length_c   1.000
_cell.angle_alpha   90.00
_cell.angle_beta   90.00
_cell.angle_gamma   90.00
#
_symmetry.space_group_name_H-M   'P 1'
#
loop_
_entity.id
_entity.type
_entity.pdbx_description
1 polymer ?
#
loop_
_entity_poly.entity_id
_entity_poly.type
_entity_poly.pdbx_seq_one_letter_code
_entity_poly.pdbx_strand_id
1 'polypeptide(L)'
;YRQIAEGIYYDPNSGENVEYSHNQINSEAFGPEKTLGYWPANPLGIYGMSNNIKEWVNDWYAKDYYLDSPAMNPKGPSSGEKKVMRDGDGLMTFGRSGEYLEQEKYSALYSFRCSLQQETPTIK
;
A
#
# COMPACT_ATOMS: atom_id res chain seq x y z
N TYR A 1 -2.82 -9.00 8.37
CA TYR A 1 -3.91 -8.09 7.98
C TYR A 1 -4.43 -8.59 6.65
N ARG A 2 -5.66 -9.12 6.57
CA ARG A 2 -6.31 -9.36 5.27
C ARG A 2 -7.06 -8.08 4.95
N GLN A 3 -6.70 -7.44 3.86
CA GLN A 3 -7.40 -6.27 3.35
C GLN A 3 -8.50 -6.87 2.47
N ILE A 4 -9.70 -6.91 3.01
CA ILE A 4 -10.86 -7.49 2.32
C ILE A 4 -11.59 -6.29 1.74
N ALA A 5 -11.81 -6.32 0.44
CA ALA A 5 -12.59 -5.30 -0.22
C ALA A 5 -14.09 -5.57 -0.03
N GLU A 6 -14.92 -4.53 -0.15
CA GLU A 6 -16.38 -4.69 -0.05
C GLU A 6 -16.92 -5.75 -1.02
N GLY A 7 -17.80 -6.61 -0.50
CA GLY A 7 -18.49 -7.63 -1.28
C GLY A 7 -18.45 -9.01 -0.65
N ILE A 8 -18.71 -10.01 -1.50
CA ILE A 8 -18.74 -11.41 -1.13
C ILE A 8 -17.34 -11.99 -1.29
N TYR A 9 -16.75 -12.47 -0.19
CA TYR A 9 -15.46 -13.16 -0.18
C TYR A 9 -15.64 -14.63 0.17
N TYR A 10 -15.02 -15.51 -0.60
CA TYR A 10 -15.00 -16.93 -0.31
C TYR A 10 -14.00 -17.23 0.81
N ASP A 11 -14.48 -17.63 1.99
CA ASP A 11 -13.62 -18.07 3.09
C ASP A 11 -13.24 -19.55 2.90
N PRO A 12 -11.97 -19.86 2.58
CA PRO A 12 -11.54 -21.23 2.33
C PRO A 12 -11.57 -22.12 3.57
N ASN A 13 -11.68 -21.55 4.78
CA ASN A 13 -11.76 -22.33 6.01
C ASN A 13 -13.18 -22.82 6.30
N SER A 14 -14.19 -22.00 6.04
CA SER A 14 -15.59 -22.36 6.20
C SER A 14 -16.18 -23.01 4.94
N GLY A 15 -15.58 -22.76 3.77
CA GLY A 15 -16.11 -23.18 2.48
C GLY A 15 -17.30 -22.34 2.01
N GLU A 16 -17.54 -21.19 2.64
CA GLU A 16 -18.70 -20.34 2.41
C GLU A 16 -18.32 -18.96 1.90
N ASN A 17 -19.26 -18.37 1.18
CA ASN A 17 -19.21 -16.97 0.78
C ASN A 17 -19.65 -16.11 1.97
N VAL A 18 -18.76 -15.26 2.46
CA VAL A 18 -19.00 -14.34 3.58
C VAL A 18 -19.15 -12.94 3.02
N GLU A 19 -20.24 -12.27 3.40
CA GLU A 19 -20.44 -10.85 3.14
C GLU A 19 -19.81 -10.05 4.29
N TYR A 20 -18.95 -9.09 3.94
CA TYR A 20 -18.32 -8.22 4.91
C TYR A 20 -19.00 -6.86 4.91
N SER A 21 -19.33 -6.36 6.10
CA SER A 21 -19.92 -5.02 6.26
C SER A 21 -18.86 -3.92 6.23
N HIS A 22 -19.29 -2.69 5.95
CA HIS A 22 -18.43 -1.50 5.80
C HIS A 22 -17.41 -1.28 6.93
N ASN A 23 -17.74 -1.65 8.16
CA ASN A 23 -16.86 -1.54 9.33
C ASN A 23 -15.83 -2.68 9.49
N GLN A 24 -15.89 -3.72 8.66
CA GLN A 24 -15.00 -4.89 8.68
C GLN A 24 -13.95 -4.87 7.56
N ILE A 25 -14.10 -3.93 6.64
CA ILE A 25 -13.25 -3.75 5.46
C ILE A 25 -12.51 -2.44 5.55
N ASN A 26 -11.45 -2.31 4.77
CA ASN A 26 -10.57 -1.16 4.82
C ASN A 26 -10.19 -0.63 3.43
N SER A 27 -10.85 -1.12 2.38
CA SER A 27 -10.68 -0.69 1.00
C SER A 27 -11.84 -1.07 0.08
N GLU A 28 -11.86 -0.44 -1.10
CA GLU A 28 -12.82 -0.70 -2.16
C GLU A 28 -12.29 -1.73 -3.17
N ALA A 29 -13.19 -2.55 -3.73
CA ALA A 29 -12.80 -3.69 -4.58
C ALA A 29 -12.33 -3.30 -5.98
N PHE A 30 -12.99 -2.31 -6.59
CA PHE A 30 -12.84 -2.05 -8.03
C PHE A 30 -12.51 -0.59 -8.37
N GLY A 31 -12.33 0.28 -7.37
CA GLY A 31 -12.08 1.69 -7.57
C GLY A 31 -11.01 2.27 -6.62
N PRO A 32 -10.47 3.46 -6.93
CA PRO A 32 -9.73 4.23 -5.96
C PRO A 32 -10.68 4.77 -4.88
N GLU A 33 -10.17 4.94 -3.66
CA GLU A 33 -10.93 5.52 -2.57
C GLU A 33 -11.34 6.97 -2.91
N LYS A 34 -12.65 7.27 -2.85
CA LYS A 34 -13.18 8.60 -3.19
C LYS A 34 -12.68 9.71 -2.27
N THR A 35 -12.61 9.41 -0.98
CA THR A 35 -12.23 10.36 0.08
C THR A 35 -11.51 9.62 1.18
N LEU A 36 -10.41 10.18 1.69
CA LEU A 36 -9.68 9.60 2.82
C LEU A 36 -10.60 9.39 4.02
N GLY A 37 -10.56 8.19 4.59
CA GLY A 37 -11.37 7.85 5.76
C GLY A 37 -12.80 7.45 5.42
N TYR A 38 -13.09 7.21 4.14
CA TYR A 38 -14.32 6.53 3.76
C TYR A 38 -14.35 5.13 4.36
N TRP A 39 -13.20 4.44 4.35
CA TRP A 39 -13.03 3.15 5.00
C TRP A 39 -12.37 3.27 6.38
N PRO A 40 -12.70 2.37 7.33
CA PRO A 40 -12.00 2.27 8.61
C PRO A 40 -10.47 2.18 8.46
N ALA A 41 -9.75 2.79 9.40
CA ALA A 41 -8.31 2.64 9.49
C ALA A 41 -7.92 1.20 9.87
N ASN A 42 -6.70 0.82 9.52
CA ASN A 42 -6.07 -0.36 10.10
C ASN A 42 -5.79 -0.17 11.62
N PRO A 43 -5.39 -1.22 12.36
CA PRO A 43 -5.11 -1.10 13.80
C PRO A 43 -4.00 -0.09 14.19
N LEU A 44 -3.22 0.40 13.23
CA LEU A 44 -2.22 1.46 13.42
C LEU A 44 -2.80 2.87 13.21
N GLY A 45 -4.10 2.99 12.95
CA GLY A 45 -4.75 4.27 12.64
C GLY A 45 -4.47 4.79 11.22
N ILE A 46 -3.97 3.94 10.33
CA ILE A 46 -3.61 4.34 8.95
C ILE A 46 -4.75 3.96 7.99
N TYR A 47 -5.20 4.95 7.23
CA TYR A 47 -6.26 4.85 6.22
C TYR A 47 -5.70 4.59 4.81
N GLY A 48 -6.47 3.87 3.99
CA GLY A 48 -6.24 3.76 2.55
C GLY A 48 -4.90 3.08 2.17
N MET A 49 -4.53 2.01 2.86
CA MET A 49 -3.28 1.24 2.66
C MET A 49 -3.48 -0.02 1.79
N SER A 50 -4.57 -0.07 1.01
CA SER A 50 -5.06 -1.28 0.31
C SER A 50 -6.01 -0.96 -0.83
N ASN A 51 -6.00 0.29 -1.24
CA ASN A 51 -6.92 0.75 -2.27
C ASN A 51 -6.26 0.51 -3.63
N ASN A 52 -6.96 0.89 -4.70
CA ASN A 52 -6.39 0.80 -6.03
C ASN A 52 -5.46 1.98 -6.37
N ILE A 53 -4.79 2.58 -5.37
CA ILE A 53 -3.88 3.73 -5.53
C ILE A 53 -2.46 3.25 -5.21
N LYS A 54 -1.55 3.48 -6.15
CA LYS A 54 -0.12 3.23 -5.99
C LYS A 54 0.52 4.40 -5.26
N GLU A 55 1.27 4.11 -4.21
CA GLU A 55 1.96 5.11 -3.40
C GLU A 55 3.47 5.09 -3.63
N TRP A 56 4.02 6.24 -4.00
CA TRP A 56 5.46 6.43 -4.15
C TRP A 56 6.19 6.26 -2.83
N VAL A 57 7.31 5.55 -2.88
CA VAL A 57 8.26 5.41 -1.77
C VAL A 57 9.61 5.98 -2.18
N ASN A 58 10.33 6.53 -1.19
CA ASN A 58 11.62 7.17 -1.43
C ASN A 58 12.74 6.19 -1.87
N ASP A 59 12.52 4.89 -1.84
CA ASP A 59 13.53 3.89 -2.20
C ASP A 59 13.69 3.80 -3.73
N TRP A 60 14.91 3.48 -4.19
CA TRP A 60 15.12 3.00 -5.55
C TRP A 60 14.65 1.55 -5.69
N TYR A 61 14.08 1.19 -6.84
CA TYR A 61 13.65 -0.17 -7.14
C TYR A 61 14.82 -0.99 -7.68
N ALA A 62 15.03 -2.16 -7.07
CA ALA A 62 15.85 -3.25 -7.59
C ALA A 62 15.15 -4.57 -7.26
N LYS A 63 15.07 -5.48 -8.24
CA LYS A 63 14.27 -6.72 -8.17
C LYS A 63 14.79 -7.69 -7.10
N ASP A 64 16.10 -7.71 -6.90
CA ASP A 64 16.87 -8.60 -6.04
C ASP A 64 17.23 -7.97 -4.69
N TYR A 65 16.83 -6.72 -4.43
CA TYR A 65 17.26 -5.97 -3.23
C TYR A 65 17.06 -6.72 -1.90
N TYR A 66 16.01 -7.53 -1.79
CA TYR A 66 15.73 -8.28 -0.56
C TYR A 66 16.69 -9.44 -0.30
N LEU A 67 17.46 -9.90 -1.29
CA LEU A 67 18.49 -10.92 -1.08
C LEU A 67 19.65 -10.39 -0.21
N ASP A 68 19.99 -9.11 -0.37
CA ASP A 68 21.16 -8.48 0.27
C ASP A 68 20.80 -7.31 1.19
N SER A 69 19.51 -7.10 1.47
CA SER A 69 19.02 -5.96 2.26
C SER A 69 19.55 -6.04 3.70
N PRO A 70 20.04 -4.92 4.27
CA PRO A 70 20.35 -4.87 5.70
C PRO A 70 19.08 -5.10 6.53
N ALA A 71 19.24 -5.76 7.69
CA ALA A 71 18.12 -6.10 8.57
C ALA A 71 17.51 -4.87 9.26
N MET A 72 18.32 -3.83 9.52
CA MET A 72 17.91 -2.65 10.27
C MET A 72 17.87 -1.42 9.36
N ASN A 73 16.70 -0.78 9.29
CA ASN A 73 16.45 0.45 8.52
C ASN A 73 17.01 0.43 7.07
N PRO A 74 16.61 -0.56 6.24
CA PRO A 74 17.00 -0.58 4.83
C PRO A 74 16.51 0.67 4.11
N LYS A 75 17.36 1.22 3.23
CA LYS A 75 17.10 2.48 2.49
C LYS A 75 16.91 2.29 0.99
N GLY A 76 16.78 1.04 0.54
CA GLY A 76 16.90 0.69 -0.87
C GLY A 76 18.35 0.74 -1.38
N PRO A 77 18.56 0.46 -2.67
CA PRO A 77 19.81 0.75 -3.37
C PRO A 77 20.15 2.24 -3.35
N SER A 78 21.42 2.59 -3.46
CA SER A 78 21.88 4.00 -3.52
C SER A 78 21.43 4.75 -4.77
N SER A 79 21.17 4.03 -5.86
CA SER A 79 20.75 4.56 -7.16
C SER A 79 19.90 3.53 -7.91
N GLY A 80 19.17 3.99 -8.93
CA GLY A 80 18.39 3.14 -9.81
C GLY A 80 17.70 3.97 -10.90
N GLU A 81 17.02 3.29 -11.82
CA GLU A 81 16.24 3.95 -12.88
C GLU A 81 14.79 4.20 -12.48
N LYS A 82 14.30 3.44 -11.49
CA LYS A 82 12.90 3.40 -11.09
C LYS A 82 12.78 3.62 -9.59
N LYS A 83 11.77 4.36 -9.14
CA LYS A 83 11.40 4.43 -7.73
C LYS A 83 10.42 3.33 -7.39
N VAL A 84 10.36 3.01 -6.11
CA VAL A 84 9.43 2.02 -5.59
C VAL A 84 8.01 2.59 -5.56
N MET A 85 7.07 1.79 -6.03
CA MET A 85 5.65 1.92 -5.75
C MET A 85 5.20 0.79 -4.83
N ARG A 86 4.30 1.12 -3.91
CA ARG A 86 3.58 0.19 -3.05
C ARG A 86 2.08 0.35 -3.27
N ASP A 87 1.33 -0.64 -2.80
CA ASP A 87 -0.13 -0.66 -2.93
C ASP A 87 -0.59 -0.68 -4.40
N GLY A 88 -1.89 -0.54 -4.62
CA GLY A 88 -2.52 -0.57 -5.93
C GLY A 88 -2.83 -1.98 -6.43
N ASP A 89 -3.70 -2.04 -7.43
CA ASP A 89 -4.18 -3.30 -8.05
C ASP A 89 -4.78 -4.30 -7.03
N GLY A 90 -5.32 -3.80 -5.90
CA GLY A 90 -5.85 -4.61 -4.81
C GLY A 90 -4.81 -5.55 -4.16
N LEU A 91 -3.51 -5.29 -4.38
CA LEU A 91 -2.44 -6.14 -3.90
C LEU A 91 -2.18 -5.91 -2.42
N MET A 92 -2.01 -7.01 -1.69
CA MET A 92 -1.61 -6.99 -0.29
C MET A 92 -0.23 -6.34 -0.09
N THR A 93 0.03 -5.93 1.15
CA THR A 93 1.15 -5.09 1.63
C THR A 93 2.59 -5.48 1.20
N PHE A 94 2.79 -6.69 0.66
CA PHE A 94 4.08 -7.17 0.16
C PHE A 94 4.35 -6.83 -1.32
N GLY A 95 3.36 -6.32 -2.04
CA GLY A 95 3.53 -5.85 -3.42
C GLY A 95 4.54 -4.71 -3.50
N ARG A 96 5.59 -4.90 -4.30
CA ARG A 96 6.59 -3.88 -4.62
C ARG A 96 6.80 -3.87 -6.12
N SER A 97 6.54 -2.74 -6.74
CA SER A 97 6.81 -2.51 -8.16
C SER A 97 7.78 -1.34 -8.34
N GLY A 98 8.39 -1.29 -9.52
CA GLY A 98 9.29 -0.20 -9.90
C GLY A 98 8.64 0.63 -11.00
N GLU A 99 8.60 1.94 -10.80
CA GLU A 99 8.08 2.89 -11.78
C GLU A 99 9.13 3.95 -12.13
N TYR A 100 9.16 4.36 -13.41
CA TYR A 100 10.03 5.45 -13.85
C TYR A 100 9.53 6.79 -13.30
N LEU A 101 10.47 7.69 -12.96
CA LEU A 101 10.15 9.03 -12.45
C LEU A 101 9.46 9.89 -13.51
N GLU A 102 9.99 9.86 -14.72
CA GLU A 102 9.41 10.55 -15.87
C GLU A 102 8.34 9.65 -16.49
N GLN A 103 7.10 10.12 -16.43
CA GLN A 103 5.94 9.44 -16.98
C GLN A 103 5.40 10.28 -18.13
N GLU A 104 5.01 9.63 -19.23
CA GLU A 104 4.40 10.33 -20.38
C GLU A 104 3.00 10.89 -20.04
N LYS A 105 2.36 10.35 -19.00
CA LYS A 105 1.00 10.71 -18.58
C LYS A 105 0.89 10.75 -17.07
N TYR A 106 0.02 11.63 -16.58
CA TYR A 106 -0.36 11.68 -15.17
C TYR A 106 -1.53 10.73 -14.90
N SER A 107 -1.48 10.04 -13.76
CA SER A 107 -2.54 9.15 -13.30
C SER A 107 -3.01 9.56 -11.91
N ALA A 108 -4.32 9.68 -11.72
CA ALA A 108 -4.92 9.90 -10.40
C ALA A 108 -4.77 8.68 -9.47
N LEU A 109 -4.33 7.54 -10.00
CA LEU A 109 -4.01 6.35 -9.20
C LEU A 109 -2.58 6.38 -8.65
N TYR A 110 -1.79 7.43 -8.92
CA TYR A 110 -0.44 7.58 -8.38
C TYR A 110 -0.48 8.67 -7.30
N SER A 111 -0.16 8.28 -6.07
CA SER A 111 -0.21 9.13 -4.89
C SER A 111 1.06 8.96 -4.05
N PHE A 112 1.09 9.59 -2.89
CA PHE A 112 2.11 9.41 -1.87
C PHE A 112 1.53 9.81 -0.52
N ARG A 113 2.17 9.33 0.54
CA ARG A 113 2.00 9.85 1.90
C ARG A 113 3.35 10.15 2.51
N CYS A 114 3.38 11.16 3.35
CA CYS A 114 4.61 11.57 4.02
C CYS A 114 4.85 10.70 5.25
N SER A 115 6.11 10.38 5.50
CA SER A 115 6.57 9.85 6.78
C SER A 115 7.68 10.76 7.31
N LEU A 116 7.81 10.82 8.63
CA LEU A 116 8.85 11.58 9.29
C LEU A 116 9.78 10.61 10.02
N GLN A 117 11.00 10.47 9.51
CA GLN A 117 12.04 9.67 10.14
C GLN A 117 12.71 10.48 11.25
N GLN A 118 12.40 10.18 12.49
CA GLN A 118 12.94 10.85 13.68
C GLN A 118 12.98 9.87 14.85
N GLU A 119 13.89 10.11 15.79
CA GLU A 119 14.04 9.24 16.98
C GLU A 119 12.96 9.49 18.04
N THR A 120 12.33 10.66 18.02
CA THR A 120 11.32 11.09 19.00
C THR A 120 10.00 11.45 18.31
N PRO A 121 8.83 11.04 18.81
CA PRO A 121 7.53 11.42 18.24
C PRO A 121 7.34 12.95 18.17
N THR A 122 6.72 13.45 17.09
CA THR A 122 6.45 14.90 16.92
C THR A 122 5.38 15.43 17.87
N ILE A 123 4.48 14.57 18.33
CA ILE A 123 3.40 14.93 19.24
C ILE A 123 3.77 14.42 20.62
N LYS A 124 3.88 15.35 21.58
CA LYS A 124 4.13 15.07 23.00
C LYS A 124 2.85 14.65 23.71
#